data_AF-A0A6N8EH28-F1
#
_entry.id   AF-A0A6N8EH28-F1
#
_cell.length_a   1.000
_cell.length_b   1.000
_cell.length_c   1.000
_cell.angle_alpha   90.00
_cell.angle_beta   90.00
_cell.angle_gamma   90.00
#
_symmetry.space_group_name_H-M   'P 1'
#
loop_
_entity.id
_entity.type
_entity.pdbx_description
1 polymer ?
#
loop_
_entity_poly.entity_id
_entity_poly.type
_entity_poly.pdbx_seq_one_letter_code
_entity_poly.pdbx_strand_id
1 'polypeptide(L)'
;MPAKIFVDTNIWLYALIPQKDSPKHVLAAQFVLTLKRPLINSQVVREAGSNLLKKAGIAEARLRAIIQDWYRDCEIHPSNAEQHVLASELR
;
A
#
# COMPACT_ATOMS: atom_id res chain seq x y z
N MET A 1 21.51 2.98 -11.15
CA MET A 1 20.56 2.09 -10.43
C MET A 1 19.16 2.57 -10.73
N PRO A 2 18.16 1.68 -10.95
CA PRO A 2 16.78 2.13 -11.13
C PRO A 2 16.30 2.87 -9.88
N ALA A 3 15.45 3.89 -10.08
CA ALA A 3 14.88 4.65 -8.97
C ALA A 3 14.00 3.75 -8.10
N LYS A 4 14.10 3.94 -6.78
CA LYS A 4 13.22 3.31 -5.80
C LYS A 4 11.84 3.97 -5.86
N ILE A 5 10.78 3.16 -5.97
CA ILE A 5 9.40 3.64 -6.09
C ILE A 5 8.69 3.40 -4.76
N PHE A 6 8.28 4.47 -4.09
CA PHE A 6 7.40 4.40 -2.91
C PHE A 6 5.94 4.36 -3.38
N VAL A 7 5.16 3.40 -2.88
CA VAL A 7 3.76 3.21 -3.28
C VAL A 7 2.84 3.59 -2.12
N ASP A 8 2.05 4.65 -2.33
CA ASP A 8 1.06 5.15 -1.38
C ASP A 8 -0.14 4.21 -1.18
N THR A 9 -0.81 4.35 -0.03
CA THR A 9 -2.04 3.64 0.32
C THR A 9 -3.07 3.64 -0.81
N ASN A 10 -3.32 4.77 -1.48
CA ASN A 10 -4.38 4.87 -2.49
C ASN A 10 -4.15 3.97 -3.69
N ILE A 11 -2.91 3.77 -4.12
CA ILE A 11 -2.58 2.88 -5.25
C ILE A 11 -2.90 1.43 -4.86
N TRP A 12 -2.55 1.01 -3.64
CA TRP A 12 -2.92 -0.31 -3.12
C TRP A 12 -4.44 -0.48 -3.03
N LEU A 13 -5.17 0.53 -2.57
CA LEU A 13 -6.63 0.46 -2.49
C LEU A 13 -7.27 0.35 -3.87
N TYR A 14 -6.80 1.11 -4.86
CA TYR A 14 -7.28 0.98 -6.23
C TYR A 14 -6.97 -0.41 -6.79
N ALA A 15 -5.78 -0.95 -6.54
CA ALA A 15 -5.39 -2.27 -7.03
C ALA A 15 -6.17 -3.42 -6.36
N LEU A 16 -6.49 -3.31 -5.07
CA LEU A 16 -7.03 -4.41 -4.27
C LEU A 16 -8.55 -4.38 -4.08
N ILE A 17 -9.19 -3.21 -4.25
CA ILE A 17 -10.64 -3.05 -4.10
C ILE A 17 -11.24 -2.94 -5.50
N PRO A 18 -11.92 -3.99 -6.01
CA PRO A 18 -12.59 -3.90 -7.30
C PRO A 18 -13.71 -2.87 -7.21
N GLN A 19 -13.64 -1.85 -8.06
CA GLN A 19 -14.76 -0.97 -8.32
C GLN A 19 -15.26 -1.28 -9.72
N LYS A 20 -16.56 -1.54 -9.83
CA LYS A 20 -17.22 -1.82 -11.10
C LYS A 20 -16.88 -0.71 -12.11
N ASP A 21 -16.36 -1.10 -13.26
CA ASP A 21 -16.00 -0.22 -14.38
C ASP A 21 -15.00 0.91 -14.01
N SER A 22 -14.10 0.69 -13.05
CA SER A 22 -13.08 1.67 -12.66
C SER A 22 -11.78 1.49 -13.45
N PRO A 23 -11.42 2.39 -14.38
CA PRO A 23 -10.12 2.36 -15.06
C PRO A 23 -8.95 2.45 -14.07
N LYS A 24 -9.16 3.11 -12.93
CA LYS A 24 -8.17 3.24 -11.86
C LYS A 24 -7.80 1.89 -11.25
N HIS A 25 -8.75 0.96 -11.13
CA HIS A 25 -8.47 -0.38 -10.61
C HIS A 25 -7.55 -1.15 -11.54
N VAL A 26 -7.90 -1.20 -12.83
CA VAL A 26 -7.11 -1.92 -13.85
C VAL A 26 -5.69 -1.34 -13.95
N LEU A 27 -5.58 -0.01 -14.02
CA LEU A 27 -4.29 0.67 -14.10
C LEU A 27 -3.43 0.45 -12.85
N ALA A 28 -4.02 0.56 -11.65
CA ALA A 28 -3.27 0.35 -10.41
C ALA A 28 -2.82 -1.10 -10.24
N ALA A 29 -3.67 -2.08 -10.58
CA ALA A 29 -3.33 -3.49 -10.53
C ALA A 29 -2.19 -3.82 -11.51
N GLN A 30 -2.28 -3.36 -12.76
CA GLN A 30 -1.20 -3.54 -13.74
C GLN A 30 0.08 -2.84 -13.29
N PHE A 31 -0.01 -1.59 -12.82
CA PHE A 31 1.13 -0.83 -12.33
C PHE A 31 1.87 -1.59 -11.22
N VAL A 32 1.17 -1.98 -10.14
CA VAL A 32 1.75 -2.71 -9.01
C VAL A 32 2.40 -4.02 -9.45
N LEU A 33 1.79 -4.78 -10.37
CA LEU A 33 2.34 -6.04 -10.89
C LEU A 33 3.65 -5.86 -11.68
N THR A 34 3.91 -4.68 -12.23
CA THR A 34 5.15 -4.39 -12.96
C THR A 34 6.30 -3.91 -12.06
N LEU A 35 6.00 -3.56 -10.80
CA LEU A 35 7.01 -3.07 -9.87
C LEU A 35 7.87 -4.22 -9.34
N LYS A 36 9.19 -4.03 -9.39
CA LYS A 36 10.13 -4.92 -8.70
C LYS A 36 10.44 -4.36 -7.33
N ARG A 37 9.93 -5.02 -6.29
CA ARG A 37 10.22 -4.74 -4.88
C ARG A 37 10.01 -3.26 -4.50
N PRO A 38 8.79 -2.72 -4.66
CA PRO A 38 8.48 -1.33 -4.32
C PRO A 38 8.64 -1.06 -2.83
N LEU A 39 8.81 0.22 -2.46
CA LEU A 39 8.90 0.65 -1.08
C LEU A 39 7.52 0.96 -0.52
N ILE A 40 7.29 0.53 0.72
CA ILE A 40 6.15 0.94 1.54
C ILE A 40 6.63 1.14 2.97
N ASN A 41 5.82 1.77 3.82
CA ASN A 41 6.11 1.89 5.26
C ASN A 41 4.95 1.31 6.09
N SER A 42 5.14 1.32 7.42
CA SER A 42 4.15 0.80 8.36
C SER A 42 2.82 1.58 8.35
N GLN A 43 2.84 2.87 7.99
CA GLN A 43 1.65 3.69 7.85
C GLN A 43 0.80 3.23 6.65
N VAL A 44 1.42 3.00 5.49
CA VAL A 44 0.72 2.46 4.31
C VAL A 44 0.07 1.12 4.62
N VAL A 45 0.79 0.20 5.26
CA VAL A 45 0.25 -1.11 5.66
C VAL A 45 -0.98 -0.96 6.58
N ARG A 46 -0.88 -0.07 7.59
CA ARG A 46 -1.96 0.17 8.56
C ARG A 46 -3.20 0.78 7.90
N GLU A 47 -3.02 1.82 7.11
CA GLU A 47 -4.12 2.51 6.46
C GLU A 47 -4.79 1.64 5.41
N ALA A 48 -4.01 0.96 4.57
CA ALA A 48 -4.55 0.05 3.58
C ALA A 48 -5.30 -1.11 4.25
N GLY A 49 -4.74 -1.72 5.30
CA GLY A 49 -5.41 -2.80 6.04
C GLY A 49 -6.74 -2.38 6.67
N SER A 50 -6.77 -1.22 7.34
CA SER A 50 -8.01 -0.65 7.90
C SER A 50 -9.07 -0.40 6.82
N ASN A 51 -8.66 0.13 5.67
CA ASN A 51 -9.56 0.37 4.54
C ASN A 51 -10.04 -0.93 3.89
N LEU A 52 -9.20 -1.96 3.76
CA LEU A 52 -9.60 -3.25 3.20
C LEU A 52 -10.65 -3.95 4.07
N LEU A 53 -10.49 -3.91 5.40
CA LEU A 53 -11.50 -4.44 6.32
C LEU A 53 -12.82 -3.67 6.23
N LYS A 54 -12.75 -2.33 6.29
CA LYS A 54 -13.94 -1.48 6.40
C LYS A 54 -14.68 -1.28 5.07
N LYS A 55 -13.95 -1.09 3.97
CA LYS A 55 -14.52 -0.73 2.66
C LYS A 55 -14.69 -1.93 1.74
N ALA A 56 -13.75 -2.89 1.77
CA ALA A 56 -13.84 -4.08 0.94
C ALA A 56 -14.45 -5.29 1.67
N GLY A 57 -14.66 -5.20 2.98
CA GLY A 57 -15.30 -6.26 3.76
C GLY A 57 -14.52 -7.57 3.76
N ILE A 58 -13.20 -7.53 3.55
CA ILE A 58 -12.40 -8.76 3.51
C ILE A 58 -12.30 -9.39 4.90
N ALA A 59 -12.18 -10.71 4.96
CA ALA A 59 -11.93 -11.41 6.21
C ALA A 59 -10.52 -11.12 6.76
N GLU A 60 -10.38 -11.12 8.09
CA GLU A 60 -9.11 -10.91 8.79
C GLU A 60 -8.01 -11.87 8.32
N ALA A 61 -8.35 -13.14 8.05
CA ALA A 61 -7.42 -14.13 7.52
C ALA A 61 -6.85 -13.72 6.14
N ARG A 62 -7.67 -13.10 5.29
CA ARG A 62 -7.23 -12.59 3.98
C ARG A 62 -6.35 -11.37 4.13
N LEU A 63 -6.66 -10.47 5.06
CA LEU A 63 -5.80 -9.32 5.35
C LEU A 63 -4.41 -9.77 5.80
N ARG A 64 -4.31 -10.75 6.69
CA ARG A 64 -3.02 -11.29 7.16
C ARG A 64 -2.17 -11.84 6.01
N ALA A 65 -2.79 -12.55 5.07
CA ALA A 65 -2.09 -13.04 3.89
C ALA A 65 -1.55 -11.88 3.03
N ILE A 66 -2.35 -10.83 2.79
CA ILE A 66 -1.92 -9.64 2.05
C ILE A 66 -0.74 -8.95 2.74
N ILE A 67 -0.77 -8.82 4.07
CA ILE A 67 0.33 -8.23 4.84
C ILE A 67 1.60 -9.07 4.68
N GLN A 68 1.50 -10.40 4.79
CA GLN A 68 2.65 -11.30 4.60
C GLN A 68 3.22 -11.18 3.18
N ASP A 69 2.37 -11.05 2.17
CA ASP A 69 2.78 -10.83 0.79
C ASP A 69 3.53 -9.49 0.64
N TRP A 70 3.06 -8.41 1.27
CA TRP A 70 3.77 -7.13 1.29
C TRP A 70 5.15 -7.21 1.94
N TYR A 71 5.28 -7.89 3.09
CA TYR A 71 6.58 -8.04 3.76
C TYR A 71 7.58 -8.89 2.96
N ARG A 72 7.08 -9.78 2.09
CA ARG A 72 7.91 -10.61 1.21
C ARG A 72 8.29 -9.85 -0.06
N ASP A 73 7.33 -9.19 -0.69
CA ASP A 73 7.44 -8.70 -2.06
C ASP A 73 7.77 -7.19 -2.12
N CYS A 74 7.67 -6.45 -1.01
CA CYS A 74 8.03 -5.03 -0.91
C CYS A 74 9.27 -4.82 -0.04
N GLU A 75 9.93 -3.67 -0.19
CA GLU A 75 10.91 -3.16 0.75
C GLU A 75 10.19 -2.32 1.82
N ILE A 76 10.28 -2.72 3.09
CA ILE A 76 9.68 -1.98 4.20
C ILE A 76 10.64 -0.91 4.68
N HIS A 77 10.30 0.36 4.44
CA HIS A 77 11.04 1.49 4.97
C HIS A 77 10.58 1.77 6.41
N PRO A 78 11.51 1.83 7.38
CA PRO A 78 11.16 2.14 8.76
C PRO A 78 10.64 3.57 8.88
N SER A 79 9.66 3.76 9.76
CA SER A 79 9.20 5.07 10.18
C SER A 79 9.80 5.41 11.54
N ASN A 80 10.22 6.66 11.73
CA ASN A 80 10.75 7.16 13.00
C ASN A 80 10.10 8.48 13.42
N ALA A 81 10.31 8.87 14.68
CA ALA A 81 9.69 10.07 15.25
C ALA A 81 10.12 11.35 14.52
N GLU A 82 11.39 11.46 14.12
CA GLU A 82 11.93 12.64 13.42
C GLU A 82 11.24 12.87 12.08
N GLN A 83 11.00 11.79 11.31
CA GLN A 83 10.24 11.86 10.06
C GLN A 83 8.81 12.36 10.29
N HIS A 84 8.17 11.93 11.38
CA HIS A 84 6.81 12.36 11.71
C HIS A 84 6.76 13.81 12.19
N VAL A 85 7.76 14.25 12.96
CA VAL A 85 7.90 15.65 13.39
C VAL A 85 8.08 16.54 12.17
N LEU A 86 9.02 16.21 11.27
CA LEU A 86 9.22 16.95 10.03
C LEU A 86 7.95 16.99 9.18
N ALA A 87 7.26 15.86 9.01
CA ALA A 87 6.00 15.82 8.27
C ALA A 87 4.92 16.73 8.90
N SER A 88 4.93 16.91 10.22
CA SER A 88 3.98 17.78 10.93
C SER A 88 4.21 19.28 10.70
N GLU A 89 5.41 19.65 10.24
CA GLU A 89 5.82 21.02 9.92
C GLU A 89 5.55 21.39 8.45
N LEU A 90 5.45 20.39 7.57
CA LEU A 90 5.24 20.55 6.12
C LEU A 90 3.76 20.68 5.72
N ARG A 91 2.92 21.29 6.58
CA ARG A 91 1.46 21.41 6.35
C ARG A 91 1.12 22.33 5.18
#